data_AF-A0A329TMW8-F1
#
_entry.id   AF-A0A329TMW8-F1
#
_cell.length_a   1.000
_cell.length_b   1.000
_cell.length_c   1.000
_cell.angle_alpha   90.00
_cell.angle_beta   90.00
_cell.angle_gamma   90.00
#
_symmetry.space_group_name_H-M   'P 1'
#
loop_
_entity.id
_entity.type
_entity.pdbx_description
1 polymer ?
#
loop_
_entity_poly.entity_id
_entity_poly.type
_entity_poly.pdbx_seq_one_letter_code
_entity_poly.pdbx_strand_id
1 'polypeptide(L)'
;MLITLAAPAFAGTWHIENGDITISAGESGNDVTQNNVTTKNDTNTIITNENKDIASSHTVTIDAGNDKVEVTLEDVNIKADSGSALISNGDVTLTLKGDNSLTGGISGNGSGRNGIASSGSLTISGGEKDSLTAQGGNGGDGIYGGDGITSSGSLTISGGTVTATGGDSTGSVGSGGSGIYSVSGDVTISGGTVNANGGDGKNGSGGGDGITSSGSLTISGGTVTATGGNSTDSVGSGGRGIYSVSGDVTISGGTVNANGGDGKNGSDGGDGISSDSLTISGGTVTTKGGSGDDGGSGVLIYSNGSLTVSGGTVTANGGNSGGIFNGGRGISSYGGVTVSGGTVNANGGDSEDGDGGSGIFSFDRVAISGGTVEAAGGVGKNGSGGSGIYSSVIDLSGSLELTAKAGSPTGKALLQNGRELDLDTIKDKLGPGAKVTAINANGDSKQVSIPRPVEPEKPVIPEEPSSSSDGGSSAPSAPASSLPGLTVTDKDGQRISYTSTQSGNTLTVCVGRFTASLRISLSTLRQLRAEGIETITFQTILCSTTLSVDELLAMGGEDAEAVLTHRLTDSSLTVG
;
A
#
# COMPACT_ATOMS: atom_id res chain seq x y z
N MET A 1 51.05 32.14 -9.39
CA MET A 1 49.88 31.40 -8.91
C MET A 1 48.68 31.97 -9.66
N LEU A 2 48.29 31.32 -10.76
CA LEU A 2 47.13 31.74 -11.55
C LEU A 2 45.89 31.28 -10.77
N ILE A 3 45.15 32.22 -10.19
CA ILE A 3 43.84 31.93 -9.62
C ILE A 3 42.88 31.93 -10.81
N THR A 4 42.59 30.75 -11.34
CA THR A 4 41.46 30.55 -12.25
C THR A 4 40.19 30.82 -11.44
N LEU A 5 39.58 32.00 -11.62
CA LEU A 5 38.23 32.25 -11.16
C LEU A 5 37.31 31.32 -11.95
N ALA A 6 36.69 30.34 -11.27
CA ALA A 6 35.58 29.60 -11.82
C ALA A 6 34.48 30.60 -12.20
N ALA A 7 34.08 30.60 -13.47
CA ALA A 7 32.89 31.33 -13.90
C ALA A 7 31.69 30.81 -13.07
N PRO A 8 30.75 31.68 -12.67
CA PRO A 8 29.59 31.25 -11.91
C PRO A 8 28.85 30.17 -12.72
N ALA A 9 28.60 29.02 -12.08
CA ALA A 9 27.75 27.98 -12.64
C ALA A 9 26.36 28.56 -12.89
N PHE A 10 25.94 28.64 -14.14
CA PHE A 10 24.61 29.11 -14.51
C PHE A 10 23.64 27.93 -14.48
N ALA A 11 22.50 28.11 -13.81
CA ALA A 11 21.33 27.25 -13.95
C ALA A 11 20.74 27.42 -15.37
N GLY A 12 20.78 26.37 -16.18
CA GLY A 12 20.28 26.38 -17.55
C GLY A 12 18.84 25.89 -17.67
N THR A 13 18.02 26.62 -18.44
CA THR A 13 16.72 26.12 -18.92
C THR A 13 16.88 25.68 -20.38
N TRP A 14 16.50 24.44 -20.65
CA TRP A 14 16.73 23.77 -21.92
C TRP A 14 15.41 23.39 -22.58
N HIS A 15 15.10 24.03 -23.71
CA HIS A 15 13.88 23.79 -24.48
C HIS A 15 14.05 22.58 -25.41
N ILE A 16 13.21 21.56 -25.26
CA ILE A 16 13.32 20.29 -26.00
C ILE A 16 13.00 20.44 -27.50
N GLU A 17 12.35 21.53 -27.90
CA GLU A 17 12.11 21.86 -29.30
C GLU A 17 13.41 22.18 -30.05
N ASN A 18 14.45 22.62 -29.34
CA ASN A 18 15.71 23.02 -29.95
C ASN A 18 16.56 21.83 -30.39
N GLY A 19 16.22 20.59 -30.04
CA GLY A 19 16.96 19.39 -30.41
C GLY A 19 17.10 18.42 -29.25
N ASP A 20 17.65 17.24 -29.54
CA ASP A 20 17.96 16.24 -28.52
C ASP A 20 18.89 16.81 -27.44
N ILE A 21 18.58 16.49 -26.18
CA ILE A 21 19.34 16.97 -25.01
C ILE A 21 20.12 15.79 -24.43
N THR A 22 21.44 15.93 -24.32
CA THR A 22 22.30 14.98 -23.63
C THR A 22 22.88 15.61 -22.36
N ILE A 23 22.72 14.96 -21.22
CA ILE A 23 23.17 15.44 -19.90
C ILE A 23 24.17 14.44 -19.36
N SER A 24 25.34 14.86 -18.91
CA SER A 24 26.28 14.00 -18.18
C SER A 24 26.73 14.63 -16.89
N ALA A 25 27.32 13.85 -15.98
CA ALA A 25 27.94 14.39 -14.78
C ALA A 25 29.13 15.30 -15.13
N GLY A 26 29.18 16.49 -14.52
CA GLY A 26 30.32 17.43 -14.57
C GLY A 26 30.99 17.56 -13.19
N GLU A 27 32.00 18.42 -13.07
CA GLU A 27 32.78 18.57 -11.82
C GLU A 27 31.98 19.20 -10.67
N SER A 28 31.04 20.10 -10.98
CA SER A 28 30.26 20.87 -9.98
C SER A 28 28.78 21.03 -10.33
N GLY A 29 28.31 20.31 -11.35
CA GLY A 29 26.96 20.32 -11.87
C GLY A 29 26.87 19.37 -13.06
N ASN A 30 25.86 19.52 -13.89
CA ASN A 30 25.69 18.71 -15.09
C ASN A 30 26.37 19.36 -16.31
N ASP A 31 26.96 18.55 -17.17
CA ASP A 31 27.36 18.98 -18.50
C ASP A 31 26.20 18.70 -19.46
N VAL A 32 25.61 19.76 -20.02
CA VAL A 32 24.43 19.66 -20.88
C VAL A 32 24.81 20.00 -22.31
N THR A 33 24.53 19.09 -23.23
CA THR A 33 24.79 19.22 -24.66
C THR A 33 23.48 19.24 -25.45
N GLN A 34 23.30 20.28 -26.25
CA GLN A 34 22.21 20.40 -27.21
C GLN A 34 22.75 21.05 -28.49
N ASN A 35 22.33 20.59 -29.67
CA ASN A 35 22.83 21.10 -30.96
C ASN A 35 24.37 21.10 -31.11
N ASN A 36 25.03 20.06 -30.59
CA ASN A 36 26.49 19.94 -30.56
C ASN A 36 27.22 21.03 -29.75
N VAL A 37 26.51 21.76 -28.88
CA VAL A 37 27.08 22.75 -27.97
C VAL A 37 26.92 22.26 -26.54
N THR A 38 28.03 22.19 -25.80
CA THR A 38 28.05 21.75 -24.41
C THR A 38 28.20 22.94 -23.47
N THR A 39 27.24 23.13 -22.58
CA THR A 39 27.37 23.98 -21.38
C THR A 39 27.88 23.11 -20.24
N LYS A 40 28.95 23.55 -19.57
CA LYS A 40 29.60 22.81 -18.50
C LYS A 40 29.08 23.24 -17.13
N ASN A 41 28.97 22.29 -16.20
CA ASN A 41 28.65 22.52 -14.78
C ASN A 41 27.36 23.32 -14.53
N ASP A 42 26.28 22.99 -15.23
CA ASP A 42 24.93 23.47 -14.94
C ASP A 42 24.45 22.93 -13.58
N THR A 43 24.31 23.80 -12.61
CA THR A 43 23.99 23.42 -11.22
C THR A 43 22.50 23.17 -10.98
N ASN A 44 21.65 23.52 -11.94
CA ASN A 44 20.20 23.33 -11.83
C ASN A 44 19.61 23.15 -13.23
N THR A 45 19.85 21.98 -13.81
CA THR A 45 19.38 21.64 -15.15
C THR A 45 17.87 21.47 -15.16
N ILE A 46 17.19 22.38 -15.87
CA ILE A 46 15.74 22.33 -16.12
C ILE A 46 15.52 22.02 -17.59
N ILE A 47 14.77 20.97 -17.89
CA ILE A 47 14.27 20.67 -19.23
C ILE A 47 12.81 21.12 -19.31
N THR A 48 12.43 21.77 -20.39
CA THR A 48 11.06 22.26 -20.59
C THR A 48 10.68 22.29 -22.07
N ASN A 49 9.40 22.54 -22.34
CA ASN A 49 8.91 22.94 -23.65
C ASN A 49 8.66 24.46 -23.67
N GLU A 50 8.89 25.10 -24.82
CA GLU A 50 8.36 26.46 -25.06
C GLU A 50 6.83 26.46 -25.05
N ASN A 51 6.22 25.41 -25.61
CA ASN A 51 4.78 25.20 -25.58
C ASN A 51 4.46 23.73 -25.29
N LYS A 52 4.04 23.46 -24.06
CA LYS A 52 3.73 22.09 -23.60
C LYS A 52 2.59 21.41 -24.36
N ASP A 53 1.74 22.16 -25.06
CA ASP A 53 0.65 21.60 -25.86
C ASP A 53 1.13 20.96 -27.17
N ILE A 54 2.40 21.19 -27.54
CA ILE A 54 3.01 20.65 -28.76
C ILE A 54 4.12 19.67 -28.37
N ALA A 55 3.88 18.38 -28.59
CA ALA A 55 4.88 17.36 -28.30
C ALA A 55 6.09 17.50 -29.23
N SER A 56 7.29 17.42 -28.66
CA SER A 56 8.54 17.30 -29.40
C SER A 56 8.82 15.83 -29.73
N SER A 57 9.40 15.56 -30.90
CA SER A 57 9.93 14.22 -31.22
C SER A 57 11.37 14.02 -30.78
N HIS A 58 12.04 15.08 -30.33
CA HIS A 58 13.38 15.01 -29.73
C HIS A 58 13.33 14.33 -28.36
N THR A 59 14.45 13.77 -27.97
CA THR A 59 14.57 12.92 -26.78
C THR A 59 15.59 13.48 -25.79
N VAL A 60 15.53 12.96 -24.56
CA VAL A 60 16.49 13.27 -23.50
C VAL A 60 17.34 12.04 -23.20
N THR A 61 18.65 12.21 -23.21
CA THR A 61 19.61 11.20 -22.75
C THR A 61 20.39 11.72 -21.56
N ILE A 62 20.43 10.96 -20.48
CA ILE A 62 21.21 11.27 -19.28
C ILE A 62 22.28 10.20 -19.12
N ASP A 63 23.55 10.56 -19.15
CA ASP A 63 24.70 9.68 -18.94
C ASP A 63 25.39 10.05 -17.63
N ALA A 64 24.89 9.47 -16.53
CA ALA A 64 25.40 9.69 -15.19
C ALA A 64 26.70 8.91 -14.92
N GLY A 65 27.00 7.87 -15.69
CA GLY A 65 28.16 7.02 -15.46
C GLY A 65 28.12 6.39 -14.06
N ASN A 66 29.13 6.67 -13.24
CA ASN A 66 29.20 6.24 -11.83
C ASN A 66 28.82 7.36 -10.83
N ASP A 67 28.48 8.54 -11.34
CA ASP A 67 28.13 9.70 -10.54
C ASP A 67 26.60 9.83 -10.45
N LYS A 68 26.13 10.78 -9.63
CA LYS A 68 24.71 11.08 -9.51
C LYS A 68 24.37 12.28 -10.39
N VAL A 69 23.37 12.12 -11.27
CA VAL A 69 22.80 13.23 -12.05
C VAL A 69 21.40 13.58 -11.57
N GLU A 70 21.14 14.86 -11.38
CA GLU A 70 19.84 15.40 -10.96
C GLU A 70 19.30 16.34 -12.03
N VAL A 71 18.04 16.14 -12.43
CA VAL A 71 17.38 16.91 -13.51
C VAL A 71 15.98 17.28 -13.08
N THR A 72 15.58 18.51 -13.37
CA THR A 72 14.18 18.95 -13.25
C THR A 72 13.49 18.87 -14.60
N LEU A 73 12.31 18.23 -14.65
CA LEU A 73 11.40 18.27 -15.78
C LEU A 73 10.30 19.28 -15.47
N GLU A 74 10.17 20.32 -16.28
CA GLU A 74 9.18 21.38 -16.12
C GLU A 74 8.29 21.48 -17.37
N ASP A 75 7.04 21.04 -17.27
CA ASP A 75 6.07 21.07 -18.39
C ASP A 75 6.61 20.44 -19.70
N VAL A 76 7.36 19.34 -19.59
CA VAL A 76 7.96 18.63 -20.73
C VAL A 76 6.92 17.77 -21.45
N ASN A 77 6.86 17.82 -22.77
CA ASN A 77 6.02 16.98 -23.62
C ASN A 77 6.85 16.40 -24.77
N ILE A 78 7.18 15.11 -24.66
CA ILE A 78 7.91 14.33 -25.65
C ILE A 78 7.04 13.20 -26.16
N LYS A 79 6.99 13.06 -27.48
CA LYS A 79 6.47 11.89 -28.18
C LYS A 79 7.53 11.43 -29.18
N ALA A 80 8.36 10.51 -28.73
CA ALA A 80 9.44 9.99 -29.56
C ALA A 80 8.87 9.23 -30.77
N ASP A 81 9.43 9.47 -31.95
CA ASP A 81 9.09 8.69 -33.15
C ASP A 81 9.66 7.26 -33.03
N SER A 82 10.87 7.16 -32.48
CA SER A 82 11.57 5.91 -32.21
C SER A 82 12.40 6.03 -30.94
N GLY A 83 12.64 4.91 -30.27
CA GLY A 83 13.37 4.91 -28.99
C GLY A 83 12.50 5.37 -27.81
N SER A 84 13.11 5.42 -26.64
CA SER A 84 12.44 5.92 -25.42
C SER A 84 12.45 7.44 -25.40
N ALA A 85 11.44 8.08 -24.81
CA ALA A 85 11.39 9.54 -24.70
C ALA A 85 12.51 10.09 -23.79
N LEU A 86 12.81 9.36 -22.71
CA LEU A 86 13.95 9.62 -21.84
C LEU A 86 14.75 8.34 -21.59
N ILE A 87 16.07 8.44 -21.75
CA ILE A 87 17.03 7.37 -21.45
C ILE A 87 17.97 7.87 -20.35
N SER A 88 18.21 7.06 -19.33
CA SER A 88 19.25 7.31 -18.33
C SER A 88 20.23 6.14 -18.23
N ASN A 89 21.52 6.46 -18.21
CA ASN A 89 22.62 5.53 -18.02
C ASN A 89 23.30 5.83 -16.68
N GLY A 90 23.17 4.93 -15.71
CA GLY A 90 23.56 5.19 -14.32
C GLY A 90 22.43 5.76 -13.46
N ASP A 91 22.77 6.18 -12.25
CA ASP A 91 21.80 6.58 -11.23
C ASP A 91 21.32 8.03 -11.43
N VAL A 92 20.00 8.21 -11.57
CA VAL A 92 19.39 9.50 -11.89
C VAL A 92 18.27 9.85 -10.92
N THR A 93 18.22 11.14 -10.55
CA THR A 93 17.07 11.74 -9.84
C THR A 93 16.34 12.71 -10.76
N LEU A 94 15.04 12.50 -10.94
CA LEU A 94 14.13 13.39 -11.65
C LEU A 94 13.26 14.14 -10.63
N THR A 95 13.26 15.46 -10.74
CA THR A 95 12.33 16.34 -10.00
C THR A 95 11.26 16.85 -10.96
N LEU A 96 10.00 16.65 -10.61
CA LEU A 96 8.86 17.07 -11.42
C LEU A 96 8.44 18.49 -11.06
N LYS A 97 8.18 19.27 -12.10
CA LYS A 97 7.51 20.59 -12.08
C LYS A 97 6.46 20.64 -13.18
N GLY A 98 5.28 21.18 -12.86
CA GLY A 98 4.20 21.29 -13.86
C GLY A 98 3.75 19.93 -14.38
N ASP A 99 3.30 19.86 -15.62
CA ASP A 99 2.75 18.65 -16.23
C ASP A 99 3.68 18.06 -17.29
N ASN A 100 4.29 16.91 -16.97
CA ASN A 100 5.24 16.26 -17.86
C ASN A 100 4.61 15.04 -18.55
N SER A 101 4.91 14.84 -19.84
CA SER A 101 4.42 13.76 -20.68
C SER A 101 5.57 13.21 -21.52
N LEU A 102 5.90 11.93 -21.34
CA LEU A 102 7.01 11.23 -21.99
C LEU A 102 6.48 9.94 -22.63
N THR A 103 6.30 9.96 -23.95
CA THR A 103 5.78 8.83 -24.72
C THR A 103 6.89 8.20 -25.57
N GLY A 104 7.16 6.92 -25.32
CA GLY A 104 8.08 6.12 -26.11
C GLY A 104 7.56 5.85 -27.52
N GLY A 105 8.49 5.77 -28.47
CA GLY A 105 8.20 5.48 -29.87
C GLY A 105 8.11 4.00 -30.19
N ILE A 106 8.27 3.69 -31.47
CA ILE A 106 8.34 2.31 -31.97
C ILE A 106 9.73 2.10 -32.57
N SER A 107 10.37 0.99 -32.22
CA SER A 107 11.66 0.63 -32.77
C SER A 107 11.57 0.12 -34.20
N GLY A 108 12.69 0.11 -34.93
CA GLY A 108 12.72 -0.33 -36.32
C GLY A 108 12.31 -1.79 -36.57
N ASN A 109 12.27 -2.63 -35.53
CA ASN A 109 11.75 -4.00 -35.61
C ASN A 109 10.27 -4.12 -35.16
N GLY A 110 9.61 -3.00 -34.88
CA GLY A 110 8.23 -2.95 -34.43
C GLY A 110 8.04 -3.04 -32.90
N SER A 111 9.09 -3.20 -32.09
CA SER A 111 8.91 -3.22 -30.63
C SER A 111 8.55 -1.85 -30.09
N GLY A 112 7.57 -1.81 -29.18
CA GLY A 112 7.31 -0.65 -28.36
C GLY A 112 8.56 -0.26 -27.57
N ARG A 113 8.78 1.04 -27.42
CA ARG A 113 9.89 1.59 -26.62
C ARG A 113 9.34 2.26 -25.37
N ASN A 114 10.17 2.41 -24.36
CA ASN A 114 9.67 2.80 -23.05
C ASN A 114 9.37 4.30 -23.00
N GLY A 115 8.46 4.74 -22.15
CA GLY A 115 8.33 6.17 -21.85
C GLY A 115 9.63 6.69 -21.24
N ILE A 116 10.07 6.02 -20.17
CA ILE A 116 11.36 6.25 -19.52
C ILE A 116 12.11 4.92 -19.42
N ALA A 117 13.39 4.91 -19.81
CA ALA A 117 14.28 3.78 -19.62
C ALA A 117 15.52 4.18 -18.81
N SER A 118 15.80 3.48 -17.71
CA SER A 118 17.02 3.63 -16.94
C SER A 118 17.83 2.34 -16.91
N SER A 119 19.13 2.41 -17.16
CA SER A 119 20.05 1.29 -16.92
C SER A 119 20.66 1.29 -15.52
N GLY A 120 20.49 2.37 -14.76
CA GLY A 120 20.81 2.44 -13.33
C GLY A 120 19.53 2.54 -12.48
N SER A 121 19.68 3.10 -11.28
CA SER A 121 18.57 3.39 -10.37
C SER A 121 17.89 4.71 -10.74
N LEU A 122 16.57 4.75 -10.64
CA LEU A 122 15.77 5.93 -10.97
C LEU A 122 15.00 6.41 -9.74
N THR A 123 15.21 7.66 -9.36
CA THR A 123 14.44 8.33 -8.31
C THR A 123 13.55 9.41 -8.92
N ILE A 124 12.26 9.41 -8.58
CA ILE A 124 11.28 10.40 -9.02
C ILE A 124 10.69 11.10 -7.79
N SER A 125 10.66 12.43 -7.84
CA SER A 125 10.10 13.28 -6.79
C SER A 125 9.34 14.46 -7.39
N GLY A 126 8.41 15.04 -6.66
CA GLY A 126 7.59 16.17 -7.12
C GLY A 126 6.64 16.65 -6.04
N GLY A 127 6.14 17.88 -6.18
CA GLY A 127 5.06 18.39 -5.33
C GLY A 127 3.71 17.75 -5.69
N GLU A 128 2.69 17.95 -4.84
CA GLU A 128 1.35 17.34 -5.05
C GLU A 128 0.69 17.72 -6.40
N LYS A 129 1.05 18.87 -6.97
CA LYS A 129 0.53 19.37 -8.25
C LYS A 129 1.42 19.06 -9.44
N ASP A 130 2.63 18.55 -9.20
CA ASP A 130 3.58 18.24 -10.24
C ASP A 130 3.29 16.82 -10.77
N SER A 131 3.23 16.64 -12.08
CA SER A 131 2.80 15.39 -12.70
C SER A 131 3.78 14.86 -13.74
N LEU A 132 3.77 13.55 -13.91
CA LEU A 132 4.50 12.80 -14.93
C LEU A 132 3.58 11.74 -15.52
N THR A 133 3.36 11.80 -16.83
CA THR A 133 2.74 10.74 -17.63
C THR A 133 3.82 10.07 -18.47
N ALA A 134 4.18 8.83 -18.15
CA ALA A 134 5.16 8.05 -18.89
C ALA A 134 4.46 6.89 -19.61
N GLN A 135 4.45 6.91 -20.94
CA GLN A 135 3.74 5.95 -21.77
C GLN A 135 4.72 5.15 -22.62
N GLY A 136 4.65 3.82 -22.53
CA GLY A 136 5.34 2.94 -23.45
C GLY A 136 4.70 2.97 -24.83
N GLY A 137 5.51 2.90 -25.88
CA GLY A 137 5.05 2.75 -27.25
C GLY A 137 4.38 1.40 -27.46
N ASN A 138 3.37 1.36 -28.32
CA ASN A 138 2.68 0.12 -28.66
C ASN A 138 3.55 -0.74 -29.58
N GLY A 139 3.60 -2.04 -29.29
CA GLY A 139 4.24 -3.01 -30.17
C GLY A 139 3.47 -3.17 -31.48
N GLY A 140 4.19 -3.29 -32.59
CA GLY A 140 3.66 -3.68 -33.89
C GLY A 140 3.24 -5.16 -33.93
N ASP A 141 2.84 -5.63 -35.11
CA ASP A 141 2.35 -6.99 -35.30
C ASP A 141 3.41 -8.03 -34.90
N GLY A 142 3.12 -8.76 -33.82
CA GLY A 142 3.91 -9.86 -33.31
C GLY A 142 5.03 -9.45 -32.36
N ILE A 143 4.95 -8.26 -31.73
CA ILE A 143 6.01 -7.71 -30.88
C ILE A 143 5.46 -7.11 -29.58
N TYR A 144 6.31 -7.07 -28.55
CA TYR A 144 6.06 -6.50 -27.23
C TYR A 144 5.75 -5.00 -27.23
N GLY A 145 4.85 -4.59 -26.34
CA GLY A 145 4.70 -3.19 -25.95
C GLY A 145 5.86 -2.73 -25.07
N GLY A 146 6.17 -1.42 -25.11
CA GLY A 146 7.18 -0.81 -24.25
C GLY A 146 6.64 -0.56 -22.85
N ASP A 147 7.51 -0.48 -21.85
CA ASP A 147 7.10 -0.14 -20.49
C ASP A 147 6.80 1.36 -20.35
N GLY A 148 5.92 1.74 -19.43
CA GLY A 148 5.75 3.16 -19.06
C GLY A 148 7.05 3.71 -18.49
N ILE A 149 7.52 3.10 -17.40
CA ILE A 149 8.80 3.39 -16.75
C ILE A 149 9.54 2.09 -16.49
N THR A 150 10.78 1.98 -16.95
CA THR A 150 11.65 0.85 -16.62
C THR A 150 12.98 1.28 -16.03
N SER A 151 13.50 0.51 -15.08
CA SER A 151 14.82 0.70 -14.48
C SER A 151 15.52 -0.65 -14.34
N SER A 152 16.77 -0.73 -14.78
CA SER A 152 17.58 -1.93 -14.53
C SER A 152 18.05 -2.00 -13.08
N GLY A 153 18.22 -0.86 -12.41
CA GLY A 153 18.44 -0.77 -10.96
C GLY A 153 17.14 -0.63 -10.16
N SER A 154 17.24 0.03 -9.00
CA SER A 154 16.08 0.28 -8.14
C SER A 154 15.27 1.48 -8.61
N LEU A 155 13.96 1.43 -8.41
CA LEU A 155 13.03 2.51 -8.77
C LEU A 155 12.36 3.07 -7.53
N THR A 156 12.55 4.36 -7.28
CA THR A 156 12.00 5.06 -6.11
C THR A 156 11.07 6.19 -6.53
N ILE A 157 9.85 6.21 -6.00
CA ILE A 157 8.89 7.31 -6.15
C ILE A 157 8.57 7.87 -4.77
N SER A 158 8.82 9.17 -4.60
CA SER A 158 8.65 9.86 -3.31
C SER A 158 7.58 10.96 -3.31
N GLY A 159 7.11 11.38 -4.48
CA GLY A 159 6.13 12.46 -4.62
C GLY A 159 5.68 12.65 -6.07
N GLY A 160 4.83 13.66 -6.28
CA GLY A 160 4.20 13.93 -7.58
C GLY A 160 3.01 13.03 -7.88
N THR A 161 2.34 13.31 -9.00
CA THR A 161 1.38 12.41 -9.63
C THR A 161 2.06 11.70 -10.80
N VAL A 162 2.41 10.43 -10.63
CA VAL A 162 3.08 9.60 -11.63
C VAL A 162 2.07 8.64 -12.25
N THR A 163 1.76 8.82 -13.53
CA THR A 163 0.99 7.87 -14.34
C THR A 163 1.94 7.16 -15.29
N ALA A 164 2.11 5.86 -15.11
CA ALA A 164 3.01 5.04 -15.92
C ALA A 164 2.20 3.95 -16.61
N THR A 165 2.15 3.98 -17.93
CA THR A 165 1.30 3.07 -18.71
C THR A 165 2.16 2.31 -19.71
N GLY A 166 2.08 0.98 -19.68
CA GLY A 166 2.69 0.12 -20.67
C GLY A 166 2.01 0.26 -22.03
N GLY A 167 2.77 0.03 -23.09
CA GLY A 167 2.23 -0.08 -24.44
C GLY A 167 1.54 -1.41 -24.66
N ASP A 168 0.52 -1.43 -25.50
CA ASP A 168 -0.16 -2.66 -25.89
C ASP A 168 0.72 -3.49 -26.83
N SER A 169 0.50 -4.80 -26.86
CA SER A 169 0.90 -5.61 -28.00
C SER A 169 -0.20 -5.66 -29.06
N THR A 170 0.18 -5.75 -30.33
CA THR A 170 -0.80 -5.77 -31.43
C THR A 170 -0.77 -7.02 -32.31
N GLY A 171 0.13 -7.97 -32.06
CA GLY A 171 0.12 -9.24 -32.81
C GLY A 171 0.36 -10.48 -31.97
N SER A 172 0.63 -11.60 -32.65
CA SER A 172 0.38 -12.96 -32.13
C SER A 172 1.38 -13.52 -31.12
N VAL A 173 2.49 -12.81 -30.88
CA VAL A 173 3.59 -13.25 -30.01
C VAL A 173 4.27 -12.05 -29.35
N GLY A 174 3.64 -11.45 -28.34
CA GLY A 174 4.27 -10.38 -27.55
C GLY A 174 3.34 -9.86 -26.46
N SER A 175 3.81 -9.75 -25.22
CA SER A 175 3.00 -9.23 -24.12
C SER A 175 2.85 -7.71 -24.18
N GLY A 176 1.83 -7.18 -23.52
CA GLY A 176 1.79 -5.77 -23.18
C GLY A 176 2.99 -5.39 -22.30
N GLY A 177 3.42 -4.14 -22.41
CA GLY A 177 4.46 -3.58 -21.54
C GLY A 177 3.93 -3.34 -20.13
N SER A 178 4.83 -3.27 -19.15
CA SER A 178 4.44 -2.98 -17.76
C SER A 178 4.22 -1.49 -17.55
N GLY A 179 3.41 -1.10 -16.58
CA GLY A 179 3.32 0.29 -16.15
C GLY A 179 4.66 0.75 -15.58
N ILE A 180 5.09 0.10 -14.50
CA ILE A 180 6.39 0.31 -13.84
C ILE A 180 7.12 -1.03 -13.76
N TYR A 181 8.38 -1.08 -14.17
CA TYR A 181 9.20 -2.28 -14.10
C TYR A 181 10.61 -2.00 -13.57
N SER A 182 11.01 -2.69 -12.49
CA SER A 182 12.41 -2.79 -12.09
C SER A 182 12.97 -4.18 -12.43
N VAL A 183 13.95 -4.21 -13.33
CA VAL A 183 14.50 -5.45 -13.93
C VAL A 183 15.37 -6.23 -12.96
N SER A 184 16.14 -5.56 -12.09
CA SER A 184 17.02 -6.23 -11.13
C SER A 184 17.09 -5.58 -9.75
N GLY A 185 16.32 -4.51 -9.51
CA GLY A 185 16.29 -3.81 -8.24
C GLY A 185 14.93 -3.87 -7.55
N ASP A 186 14.84 -3.07 -6.49
CA ASP A 186 13.64 -2.91 -5.68
C ASP A 186 12.76 -1.78 -6.23
N VAL A 187 11.45 -1.87 -5.95
CA VAL A 187 10.52 -0.75 -6.15
C VAL A 187 10.14 -0.17 -4.80
N THR A 188 10.38 1.13 -4.59
CA THR A 188 10.02 1.83 -3.35
C THR A 188 9.07 3.00 -3.65
N ILE A 189 7.90 3.00 -3.03
CA ILE A 189 6.93 4.09 -3.08
C ILE A 189 6.70 4.62 -1.66
N SER A 190 7.08 5.88 -1.43
CA SER A 190 6.97 6.53 -0.11
C SER A 190 5.96 7.67 -0.08
N GLY A 191 5.50 8.15 -1.23
CA GLY A 191 4.55 9.25 -1.33
C GLY A 191 4.06 9.48 -2.76
N GLY A 192 3.23 10.50 -2.93
CA GLY A 192 2.63 10.86 -4.22
C GLY A 192 1.38 10.06 -4.58
N THR A 193 0.90 10.27 -5.81
CA THR A 193 -0.14 9.46 -6.45
C THR A 193 0.49 8.69 -7.60
N VAL A 194 0.47 7.36 -7.57
CA VAL A 194 1.07 6.48 -8.57
C VAL A 194 -0.03 5.68 -9.25
N ASN A 195 -0.21 5.86 -10.56
CA ASN A 195 -1.13 5.09 -11.39
C ASN A 195 -0.32 4.29 -12.39
N ALA A 196 -0.09 3.00 -12.12
CA ALA A 196 0.71 2.12 -12.93
C ALA A 196 -0.19 1.11 -13.66
N ASN A 197 -0.26 1.20 -14.99
CA ASN A 197 -1.17 0.39 -15.80
C ASN A 197 -0.36 -0.44 -16.80
N GLY A 198 -0.52 -1.76 -16.77
CA GLY A 198 0.02 -2.63 -17.81
C GLY A 198 -0.72 -2.46 -19.14
N GLY A 199 -0.01 -2.63 -20.24
CA GLY A 199 -0.59 -2.65 -21.58
C GLY A 199 -1.34 -3.96 -21.85
N ASP A 200 -2.32 -3.92 -22.73
CA ASP A 200 -3.08 -5.11 -23.10
C ASP A 200 -2.27 -6.05 -24.01
N GLY A 201 -2.43 -7.35 -23.81
CA GLY A 201 -1.92 -8.40 -24.69
C GLY A 201 -2.97 -8.82 -25.73
N LYS A 202 -2.55 -8.96 -26.99
CA LYS A 202 -3.40 -9.44 -28.08
C LYS A 202 -2.92 -10.75 -28.70
N ASN A 203 -3.81 -11.46 -29.39
CA ASN A 203 -3.55 -12.61 -30.27
C ASN A 203 -2.74 -13.76 -29.63
N GLY A 204 -3.05 -14.13 -28.38
CA GLY A 204 -2.40 -15.23 -27.65
C GLY A 204 -1.31 -14.79 -26.67
N SER A 205 -1.18 -13.48 -26.45
CA SER A 205 -0.20 -12.90 -25.55
C SER A 205 -0.81 -12.40 -24.25
N GLY A 206 -0.02 -12.42 -23.17
CA GLY A 206 -0.44 -11.93 -21.85
C GLY A 206 -0.44 -10.40 -21.76
N GLY A 207 -1.26 -9.88 -20.85
CA GLY A 207 -1.22 -8.46 -20.48
C GLY A 207 0.04 -8.12 -19.70
N GLY A 208 0.47 -6.86 -19.77
CA GLY A 208 1.57 -6.35 -18.95
C GLY A 208 1.14 -6.17 -17.49
N ASP A 209 2.09 -6.23 -16.56
CA ASP A 209 1.80 -6.00 -15.14
C ASP A 209 1.67 -4.49 -14.85
N GLY A 210 0.93 -4.11 -13.81
CA GLY A 210 0.85 -2.72 -13.35
C GLY A 210 2.20 -2.26 -12.80
N ILE A 211 2.66 -2.90 -11.71
CA ILE A 211 3.98 -2.69 -11.11
C ILE A 211 4.68 -4.04 -10.98
N THR A 212 5.89 -4.14 -11.54
CA THR A 212 6.76 -5.31 -11.40
C THR A 212 8.11 -4.94 -10.80
N SER A 213 8.55 -5.74 -9.82
CA SER A 213 9.90 -5.68 -9.27
C SER A 213 10.53 -7.07 -9.31
N SER A 214 11.74 -7.19 -9.87
CA SER A 214 12.50 -8.43 -9.73
C SER A 214 13.01 -8.63 -8.30
N GLY A 215 13.31 -7.54 -7.59
CA GLY A 215 13.61 -7.53 -6.16
C GLY A 215 12.36 -7.37 -5.30
N SER A 216 12.51 -6.70 -4.16
CA SER A 216 11.43 -6.44 -3.21
C SER A 216 10.62 -5.19 -3.59
N LEU A 217 9.38 -5.13 -3.15
CA LEU A 217 8.50 -3.98 -3.37
C LEU A 217 7.99 -3.43 -2.04
N THR A 218 8.27 -2.15 -1.78
CA THR A 218 7.90 -1.46 -0.54
C THR A 218 6.99 -0.28 -0.82
N ILE A 219 5.84 -0.25 -0.14
CA ILE A 219 4.91 0.89 -0.12
C ILE A 219 4.76 1.37 1.33
N SER A 220 5.19 2.59 1.60
CA SER A 220 5.12 3.21 2.93
C SER A 220 4.16 4.40 3.02
N GLY A 221 3.72 4.93 1.88
CA GLY A 221 2.82 6.07 1.80
C GLY A 221 2.29 6.33 0.40
N GLY A 222 1.51 7.40 0.25
CA GLY A 222 0.90 7.80 -1.02
C GLY A 222 -0.38 7.04 -1.38
N THR A 223 -0.87 7.29 -2.60
CA THR A 223 -1.97 6.54 -3.23
C THR A 223 -1.41 5.79 -4.44
N VAL A 224 -1.49 4.47 -4.43
CA VAL A 224 -0.98 3.59 -5.50
C VAL A 224 -2.15 2.85 -6.12
N THR A 225 -2.38 3.05 -7.41
CA THR A 225 -3.27 2.22 -8.22
C THR A 225 -2.42 1.46 -9.23
N ALA A 226 -2.41 0.15 -9.14
CA ALA A 226 -1.64 -0.73 -10.00
C ALA A 226 -2.60 -1.69 -10.71
N THR A 227 -2.73 -1.58 -12.03
CA THR A 227 -3.69 -2.36 -12.81
C THR A 227 -2.95 -3.15 -13.88
N GLY A 228 -3.09 -4.47 -13.87
CA GLY A 228 -2.58 -5.31 -14.95
C GLY A 228 -3.38 -5.13 -16.23
N GLY A 229 -2.70 -5.22 -17.37
CA GLY A 229 -3.33 -5.25 -18.69
C GLY A 229 -4.11 -6.53 -18.92
N ASN A 230 -5.12 -6.49 -19.77
CA ASN A 230 -5.93 -7.66 -20.09
C ASN A 230 -5.24 -8.53 -21.14
N SER A 231 -5.64 -9.80 -21.23
CA SER A 231 -5.43 -10.58 -22.45
C SER A 231 -6.73 -10.72 -23.23
N THR A 232 -6.66 -10.56 -24.55
CA THR A 232 -7.86 -10.63 -25.39
C THR A 232 -8.13 -12.00 -25.99
N ASP A 233 -7.23 -12.99 -25.84
CA ASP A 233 -7.29 -14.27 -26.56
C ASP A 233 -6.86 -15.49 -25.72
N SER A 234 -7.09 -16.68 -26.27
CA SER A 234 -7.22 -17.97 -25.56
C SER A 234 -5.96 -18.61 -24.96
N VAL A 235 -4.83 -17.89 -24.89
CA VAL A 235 -3.56 -18.45 -24.38
C VAL A 235 -2.81 -17.49 -23.43
N GLY A 236 -3.10 -16.19 -23.46
CA GLY A 236 -2.40 -15.20 -22.64
C GLY A 236 -3.15 -14.91 -21.35
N SER A 237 -2.49 -14.94 -20.19
CA SER A 237 -3.10 -14.51 -18.94
C SER A 237 -3.21 -12.99 -18.85
N GLY A 238 -4.18 -12.48 -18.08
CA GLY A 238 -4.18 -11.08 -17.65
C GLY A 238 -2.92 -10.77 -16.83
N GLY A 239 -2.40 -9.55 -16.98
CA GLY A 239 -1.30 -9.05 -16.18
C GLY A 239 -1.70 -8.85 -14.73
N ARG A 240 -0.73 -8.82 -13.82
CA ARG A 240 -0.97 -8.63 -12.39
C ARG A 240 -1.02 -7.15 -12.03
N GLY A 241 -1.70 -6.82 -10.93
CA GLY A 241 -1.65 -5.47 -10.39
C GLY A 241 -0.25 -5.13 -9.89
N ILE A 242 0.20 -5.84 -8.84
CA ILE A 242 1.54 -5.75 -8.27
C ILE A 242 2.19 -7.13 -8.31
N TYR A 243 3.43 -7.19 -8.80
CA TYR A 243 4.20 -8.42 -8.85
C TYR A 243 5.64 -8.21 -8.35
N SER A 244 6.05 -9.03 -7.38
CA SER A 244 7.45 -9.22 -7.05
C SER A 244 7.89 -10.63 -7.47
N VAL A 245 8.92 -10.71 -8.33
CA VAL A 245 9.36 -11.97 -8.94
C VAL A 245 10.02 -12.90 -7.94
N SER A 246 10.88 -12.34 -7.08
CA SER A 246 11.72 -13.11 -6.14
C SER A 246 11.92 -12.41 -4.80
N GLY A 247 11.09 -11.40 -4.51
CA GLY A 247 11.18 -10.59 -3.33
C GLY A 247 9.86 -10.52 -2.56
N ASP A 248 9.96 -9.87 -1.41
CA ASP A 248 8.81 -9.64 -0.56
C ASP A 248 8.08 -8.35 -0.97
N VAL A 249 6.77 -8.34 -0.76
CA VAL A 249 5.97 -7.11 -0.80
C VAL A 249 5.73 -6.65 0.64
N THR A 250 6.07 -5.40 0.93
CA THR A 250 5.83 -4.77 2.23
C THR A 250 4.97 -3.52 2.09
N ILE A 251 3.83 -3.51 2.78
CA ILE A 251 2.92 -2.35 2.84
C ILE A 251 2.80 -1.90 4.30
N SER A 252 3.31 -0.70 4.59
CA SER A 252 3.28 -0.11 5.94
C SER A 252 2.37 1.10 6.05
N GLY A 253 1.91 1.67 4.93
CA GLY A 253 1.05 2.84 4.89
C GLY A 253 0.48 3.11 3.50
N GLY A 254 -0.23 4.23 3.37
CA GLY A 254 -0.84 4.67 2.11
C GLY A 254 -2.17 3.98 1.75
N THR A 255 -2.66 4.27 0.55
CA THR A 255 -3.80 3.59 -0.08
C THR A 255 -3.31 2.84 -1.30
N VAL A 256 -3.49 1.52 -1.34
CA VAL A 256 -3.05 0.64 -2.43
C VAL A 256 -4.27 -0.02 -3.06
N ASN A 257 -4.42 0.12 -4.36
CA ASN A 257 -5.44 -0.51 -5.18
C ASN A 257 -4.76 -1.36 -6.25
N ALA A 258 -4.60 -2.67 -6.03
CA ALA A 258 -3.93 -3.56 -6.99
C ALA A 258 -4.91 -4.52 -7.66
N ASN A 259 -5.09 -4.35 -8.97
CA ASN A 259 -6.08 -5.08 -9.76
C ASN A 259 -5.37 -5.88 -10.85
N GLY A 260 -5.62 -7.19 -10.89
CA GLY A 260 -5.23 -8.00 -12.04
C GLY A 260 -6.09 -7.70 -13.26
N GLY A 261 -5.49 -7.81 -14.45
CA GLY A 261 -6.19 -7.73 -15.72
C GLY A 261 -6.98 -8.99 -16.00
N ASP A 262 -8.03 -8.87 -16.80
CA ASP A 262 -8.90 -9.99 -17.15
C ASP A 262 -8.24 -10.91 -18.21
N GLY A 263 -8.51 -12.21 -18.09
CA GLY A 263 -8.20 -13.23 -19.10
C GLY A 263 -9.46 -13.60 -19.89
N LYS A 264 -9.32 -13.81 -21.20
CA LYS A 264 -10.43 -14.16 -22.10
C LYS A 264 -10.23 -15.51 -22.78
N ASN A 265 -11.33 -16.12 -23.24
CA ASN A 265 -11.33 -17.32 -24.10
C ASN A 265 -10.55 -18.53 -23.53
N GLY A 266 -10.63 -18.77 -22.23
CA GLY A 266 -9.95 -19.90 -21.57
C GLY A 266 -8.68 -19.52 -20.81
N SER A 267 -8.25 -18.26 -20.92
CA SER A 267 -7.07 -17.75 -20.24
C SER A 267 -7.36 -17.29 -18.81
N ASP A 268 -6.33 -17.38 -17.97
CA ASP A 268 -6.43 -17.00 -16.57
C ASP A 268 -6.42 -15.47 -16.38
N GLY A 269 -7.20 -14.99 -15.43
CA GLY A 269 -7.11 -13.60 -14.96
C GLY A 269 -5.83 -13.37 -14.14
N GLY A 270 -5.30 -12.15 -14.16
CA GLY A 270 -4.12 -11.79 -13.40
C GLY A 270 -4.39 -11.63 -11.90
N ASP A 271 -3.36 -11.84 -11.08
CA ASP A 271 -3.42 -11.63 -9.64
C ASP A 271 -3.48 -10.13 -9.28
N GLY A 272 -4.08 -9.80 -8.13
CA GLY A 272 -4.02 -8.44 -7.59
C GLY A 272 -2.61 -8.10 -7.11
N ILE A 273 -2.09 -8.89 -6.16
CA ILE A 273 -0.73 -8.85 -5.63
C ILE A 273 -0.14 -10.27 -5.68
N SER A 274 1.06 -10.42 -6.23
CA SER A 274 1.79 -11.69 -6.25
C SER A 274 3.23 -11.46 -5.81
N SER A 275 3.73 -12.28 -4.88
CA SER A 275 5.02 -12.08 -4.20
C SER A 275 5.56 -13.36 -3.59
N ASP A 276 6.80 -13.35 -3.10
CA ASP A 276 7.28 -14.44 -2.26
C ASP A 276 6.63 -14.37 -0.88
N SER A 277 6.83 -13.30 -0.10
CA SER A 277 6.06 -13.03 1.13
C SER A 277 5.34 -11.69 1.05
N LEU A 278 4.21 -11.58 1.75
CA LEU A 278 3.48 -10.31 1.89
C LEU A 278 3.36 -9.91 3.36
N THR A 279 3.83 -8.70 3.68
CA THR A 279 3.65 -8.09 5.00
C THR A 279 2.82 -6.81 4.89
N ILE A 280 1.71 -6.75 5.63
CA ILE A 280 0.87 -5.58 5.78
C ILE A 280 0.85 -5.17 7.26
N SER A 281 1.37 -3.98 7.56
CA SER A 281 1.41 -3.42 8.92
C SER A 281 0.56 -2.15 9.07
N GLY A 282 0.11 -1.55 7.97
CA GLY A 282 -0.70 -0.34 7.97
C GLY A 282 -1.28 -0.02 6.59
N GLY A 283 -1.96 1.13 6.50
CA GLY A 283 -2.58 1.59 5.25
C GLY A 283 -3.92 0.92 4.92
N THR A 284 -4.42 1.22 3.72
CA THR A 284 -5.61 0.57 3.13
C THR A 284 -5.18 -0.15 1.86
N VAL A 285 -5.40 -1.45 1.78
CA VAL A 285 -5.05 -2.30 0.64
C VAL A 285 -6.35 -2.88 0.09
N THR A 286 -6.75 -2.42 -1.09
CA THR A 286 -7.85 -3.00 -1.86
C THR A 286 -7.24 -3.72 -3.04
N THR A 287 -7.71 -4.91 -3.30
CA THR A 287 -7.19 -5.72 -4.39
C THR A 287 -8.34 -6.41 -5.11
N LYS A 288 -8.12 -6.73 -6.38
CA LYS A 288 -9.08 -7.49 -7.19
C LYS A 288 -8.33 -8.44 -8.12
N GLY A 289 -8.67 -9.73 -8.09
CA GLY A 289 -8.22 -10.68 -9.11
C GLY A 289 -8.90 -10.41 -10.45
N GLY A 290 -8.17 -10.57 -11.54
CA GLY A 290 -8.73 -10.56 -12.89
C GLY A 290 -9.72 -11.71 -13.08
N SER A 291 -10.76 -11.45 -13.85
CA SER A 291 -11.76 -12.45 -14.22
C SER A 291 -11.20 -13.34 -15.33
N GLY A 292 -11.54 -14.62 -15.32
CA GLY A 292 -11.30 -15.51 -16.46
C GLY A 292 -12.64 -15.86 -17.09
N ASP A 293 -12.90 -15.49 -18.35
CA ASP A 293 -14.18 -15.80 -19.01
C ASP A 293 -14.43 -17.32 -18.99
N ASP A 294 -13.49 -18.10 -19.52
CA ASP A 294 -13.50 -19.57 -19.50
C ASP A 294 -12.22 -20.13 -18.85
N GLY A 295 -11.44 -19.32 -18.11
CA GLY A 295 -10.18 -19.70 -17.46
C GLY A 295 -10.21 -19.53 -15.94
N GLY A 296 -9.11 -19.87 -15.25
CA GLY A 296 -8.96 -19.66 -13.82
C GLY A 296 -8.91 -18.19 -13.46
N SER A 297 -9.56 -17.77 -12.39
CA SER A 297 -9.53 -16.36 -12.01
C SER A 297 -8.29 -16.03 -11.17
N GLY A 298 -7.82 -14.80 -11.28
CA GLY A 298 -6.68 -14.30 -10.52
C GLY A 298 -6.85 -14.49 -9.02
N VAL A 299 -5.79 -14.99 -8.39
CA VAL A 299 -5.67 -15.09 -6.94
C VAL A 299 -5.20 -13.75 -6.44
N LEU A 300 -5.86 -13.23 -5.43
CA LEU A 300 -5.68 -11.82 -5.16
C LEU A 300 -4.43 -11.49 -4.35
N ILE A 301 -4.07 -12.34 -3.41
CA ILE A 301 -2.72 -12.36 -2.86
C ILE A 301 -2.20 -13.78 -3.03
N TYR A 302 -1.22 -13.94 -3.90
CA TYR A 302 -0.44 -15.15 -4.02
C TYR A 302 0.91 -14.94 -3.34
N SER A 303 1.18 -15.75 -2.32
CA SER A 303 2.48 -15.78 -1.63
C SER A 303 3.01 -17.21 -1.58
N ASN A 304 4.20 -17.43 -2.14
CA ASN A 304 4.93 -18.71 -2.02
C ASN A 304 5.34 -18.96 -0.56
N GLY A 305 5.68 -17.88 0.15
CA GLY A 305 6.00 -17.82 1.56
C GLY A 305 4.80 -17.43 2.42
N SER A 306 5.07 -16.70 3.49
CA SER A 306 4.06 -16.31 4.49
C SER A 306 3.36 -15.00 4.15
N LEU A 307 2.09 -14.89 4.53
CA LEU A 307 1.33 -13.65 4.52
C LEU A 307 1.05 -13.20 5.95
N THR A 308 1.44 -11.98 6.29
CA THR A 308 1.23 -11.40 7.62
C THR A 308 0.46 -10.09 7.55
N VAL A 309 -0.63 -9.99 8.31
CA VAL A 309 -1.37 -8.75 8.56
C VAL A 309 -1.32 -8.43 10.05
N SER A 310 -0.69 -7.31 10.39
CA SER A 310 -0.56 -6.84 11.78
C SER A 310 -1.31 -5.52 12.04
N GLY A 311 -1.75 -4.84 10.98
CA GLY A 311 -2.48 -3.58 11.05
C GLY A 311 -3.06 -3.17 9.69
N GLY A 312 -3.70 -2.01 9.64
CA GLY A 312 -4.34 -1.49 8.42
C GLY A 312 -5.67 -2.14 8.07
N THR A 313 -6.16 -1.88 6.85
CA THR A 313 -7.38 -2.49 6.28
C THR A 313 -7.02 -3.19 4.97
N VAL A 314 -7.41 -4.46 4.83
CA VAL A 314 -7.20 -5.28 3.64
C VAL A 314 -8.55 -5.72 3.09
N THR A 315 -8.85 -5.39 1.84
CA THR A 315 -10.01 -5.88 1.10
C THR A 315 -9.53 -6.67 -0.10
N ALA A 316 -9.98 -7.91 -0.17
CA ALA A 316 -9.37 -8.98 -0.92
C ALA A 316 -10.46 -9.74 -1.70
N ASN A 317 -10.83 -9.29 -2.91
CA ASN A 317 -11.83 -9.94 -3.77
C ASN A 317 -11.22 -10.80 -4.91
N GLY A 318 -11.39 -12.12 -4.83
CA GLY A 318 -10.99 -13.04 -5.90
C GLY A 318 -11.72 -12.76 -7.21
N GLY A 319 -11.06 -13.03 -8.35
CA GLY A 319 -11.69 -12.86 -9.66
C GLY A 319 -12.81 -13.88 -9.89
N ASN A 320 -13.75 -13.56 -10.77
CA ASN A 320 -14.83 -14.50 -11.12
C ASN A 320 -14.43 -15.38 -12.32
N SER A 321 -15.04 -16.56 -12.44
CA SER A 321 -14.91 -17.44 -13.60
C SER A 321 -16.26 -17.66 -14.28
N GLY A 322 -16.33 -17.48 -15.60
CA GLY A 322 -17.54 -17.70 -16.38
C GLY A 322 -17.71 -19.14 -16.88
N GLY A 323 -16.71 -20.01 -16.73
CA GLY A 323 -16.67 -21.36 -17.29
C GLY A 323 -16.50 -22.47 -16.26
N ILE A 324 -15.86 -23.57 -16.66
CA ILE A 324 -15.63 -24.78 -15.84
C ILE A 324 -14.57 -24.62 -14.75
N PHE A 325 -13.94 -23.44 -14.68
CA PHE A 325 -12.84 -23.18 -13.76
C PHE A 325 -13.33 -22.55 -12.46
N ASN A 326 -12.52 -22.68 -11.42
CA ASN A 326 -12.88 -22.18 -10.11
C ASN A 326 -12.74 -20.66 -10.04
N GLY A 327 -13.62 -20.04 -9.24
CA GLY A 327 -13.47 -18.64 -8.86
C GLY A 327 -12.16 -18.42 -8.09
N GLY A 328 -11.59 -17.24 -8.25
CA GLY A 328 -10.33 -16.83 -7.64
C GLY A 328 -10.44 -16.78 -6.12
N ARG A 329 -9.35 -17.06 -5.42
CA ARG A 329 -9.32 -16.94 -3.95
C ARG A 329 -9.17 -15.47 -3.56
N GLY A 330 -9.78 -15.08 -2.45
CA GLY A 330 -9.49 -13.80 -1.82
C GLY A 330 -8.04 -13.78 -1.38
N ILE A 331 -7.66 -14.58 -0.39
CA ILE A 331 -6.28 -14.67 0.09
C ILE A 331 -5.76 -16.10 -0.10
N SER A 332 -4.55 -16.28 -0.64
CA SER A 332 -3.92 -17.60 -0.79
C SER A 332 -2.43 -17.56 -0.45
N SER A 333 -2.00 -18.41 0.48
CA SER A 333 -0.57 -18.54 0.80
C SER A 333 -0.15 -19.99 1.00
N TYR A 334 1.04 -20.34 0.51
CA TYR A 334 1.65 -21.65 0.75
C TYR A 334 2.36 -21.73 2.10
N GLY A 335 2.99 -20.64 2.56
CA GLY A 335 3.72 -20.56 3.83
C GLY A 335 2.91 -20.10 5.05
N GLY A 336 1.58 -19.99 4.90
CA GLY A 336 0.66 -19.67 5.99
C GLY A 336 0.18 -18.21 5.99
N VAL A 337 -0.98 -18.00 6.60
CA VAL A 337 -1.60 -16.68 6.80
C VAL A 337 -1.62 -16.37 8.29
N THR A 338 -1.06 -15.24 8.69
CA THR A 338 -1.09 -14.75 10.07
C THR A 338 -1.80 -13.40 10.14
N VAL A 339 -2.83 -13.30 10.97
CA VAL A 339 -3.52 -12.04 11.27
C VAL A 339 -3.45 -11.78 12.77
N SER A 340 -2.71 -10.76 13.18
CA SER A 340 -2.58 -10.35 14.58
C SER A 340 -3.27 -9.02 14.90
N GLY A 341 -3.69 -8.26 13.88
CA GLY A 341 -4.37 -6.98 14.02
C GLY A 341 -4.93 -6.47 12.69
N GLY A 342 -5.54 -5.28 12.71
CA GLY A 342 -6.16 -4.64 11.55
C GLY A 342 -7.53 -5.23 11.17
N THR A 343 -7.98 -4.91 9.97
CA THR A 343 -9.23 -5.39 9.38
C THR A 343 -8.92 -6.13 8.08
N VAL A 344 -9.43 -7.35 7.91
CA VAL A 344 -9.28 -8.16 6.69
C VAL A 344 -10.65 -8.58 6.20
N ASN A 345 -10.99 -8.24 4.96
CA ASN A 345 -12.19 -8.69 4.26
C ASN A 345 -11.76 -9.46 3.02
N ALA A 346 -11.84 -10.79 3.07
CA ALA A 346 -11.36 -11.70 2.04
C ALA A 346 -12.52 -12.50 1.44
N ASN A 347 -12.85 -12.20 0.19
CA ASN A 347 -13.96 -12.79 -0.55
C ASN A 347 -13.40 -13.63 -1.71
N GLY A 348 -13.80 -14.89 -1.76
CA GLY A 348 -13.59 -15.71 -2.94
C GLY A 348 -14.51 -15.28 -4.08
N GLY A 349 -14.02 -15.38 -5.31
CA GLY A 349 -14.79 -15.09 -6.51
C GLY A 349 -15.77 -16.21 -6.84
N ASP A 350 -16.79 -15.85 -7.61
CA ASP A 350 -17.84 -16.76 -8.04
C ASP A 350 -17.43 -17.55 -9.29
N SER A 351 -18.08 -18.68 -9.51
CA SER A 351 -17.97 -19.48 -10.73
C SER A 351 -19.33 -19.96 -11.23
N GLU A 352 -19.51 -19.99 -12.55
CA GLU A 352 -20.71 -20.57 -13.18
C GLU A 352 -20.70 -22.10 -13.11
N ASP A 353 -19.72 -22.76 -13.74
CA ASP A 353 -19.66 -24.23 -13.86
C ASP A 353 -18.58 -24.88 -12.99
N GLY A 354 -17.66 -24.09 -12.43
CA GLY A 354 -16.66 -24.55 -11.45
C GLY A 354 -17.07 -24.27 -9.99
N ASP A 355 -16.12 -24.48 -9.09
CA ASP A 355 -16.29 -24.20 -7.66
C ASP A 355 -16.05 -22.71 -7.36
N GLY A 356 -16.78 -22.16 -6.40
CA GLY A 356 -16.49 -20.83 -5.86
C GLY A 356 -15.13 -20.77 -5.17
N GLY A 357 -14.45 -19.64 -5.28
CA GLY A 357 -13.16 -19.40 -4.63
C GLY A 357 -13.29 -19.36 -3.10
N SER A 358 -12.22 -19.71 -2.38
CA SER A 358 -12.21 -19.53 -0.92
C SER A 358 -11.91 -18.09 -0.53
N GLY A 359 -12.46 -17.61 0.57
CA GLY A 359 -12.13 -16.31 1.14
C GLY A 359 -10.67 -16.25 1.54
N ILE A 360 -10.26 -17.10 2.49
CA ILE A 360 -8.85 -17.31 2.87
C ILE A 360 -8.49 -18.77 2.64
N PHE A 361 -7.37 -19.00 1.98
CA PHE A 361 -6.83 -20.33 1.73
C PHE A 361 -5.36 -20.41 2.16
N SER A 362 -4.98 -21.51 2.80
CA SER A 362 -3.56 -21.84 2.94
C SER A 362 -3.29 -23.34 2.94
N PHE A 363 -2.20 -23.76 2.31
CA PHE A 363 -1.73 -25.15 2.41
C PHE A 363 -1.08 -25.48 3.77
N ASP A 364 -0.58 -24.46 4.47
CA ASP A 364 -0.02 -24.61 5.82
C ASP A 364 -1.04 -24.18 6.88
N ARG A 365 -0.74 -23.13 7.66
CA ARG A 365 -1.56 -22.66 8.78
C ARG A 365 -2.25 -21.33 8.45
N VAL A 366 -3.51 -21.20 8.85
CA VAL A 366 -4.17 -19.90 9.05
C VAL A 366 -4.22 -19.62 10.56
N ALA A 367 -3.45 -18.64 11.03
CA ALA A 367 -3.40 -18.18 12.42
C ALA A 367 -4.05 -16.81 12.54
N ILE A 368 -5.07 -16.69 13.40
CA ILE A 368 -5.73 -15.41 13.69
C ILE A 368 -5.74 -15.23 15.20
N SER A 369 -5.08 -14.18 15.68
CA SER A 369 -4.93 -13.88 17.12
C SER A 369 -5.51 -12.53 17.54
N GLY A 370 -5.88 -11.67 16.58
CA GLY A 370 -6.45 -10.36 16.81
C GLY A 370 -7.03 -9.74 15.54
N GLY A 371 -7.55 -8.52 15.65
CA GLY A 371 -8.17 -7.79 14.55
C GLY A 371 -9.58 -8.27 14.19
N THR A 372 -10.12 -7.71 13.11
CA THR A 372 -11.41 -8.08 12.53
C THR A 372 -11.19 -8.79 11.20
N VAL A 373 -11.70 -10.01 11.06
CA VAL A 373 -11.57 -10.81 9.84
C VAL A 373 -12.95 -11.22 9.34
N GLU A 374 -13.27 -10.86 8.11
CA GLU A 374 -14.41 -11.35 7.35
C GLU A 374 -13.86 -12.18 6.19
N ALA A 375 -14.20 -13.47 6.15
CA ALA A 375 -13.72 -14.40 5.14
C ALA A 375 -14.92 -15.12 4.51
N ALA A 376 -15.24 -14.82 3.25
CA ALA A 376 -16.39 -15.39 2.57
C ALA A 376 -15.96 -16.22 1.35
N GLY A 377 -16.50 -17.43 1.23
CA GLY A 377 -16.37 -18.23 0.02
C GLY A 377 -17.30 -17.72 -1.09
N GLY A 378 -16.83 -17.79 -2.33
CA GLY A 378 -17.61 -17.48 -3.52
C GLY A 378 -18.64 -18.57 -3.83
N VAL A 379 -19.60 -18.23 -4.69
CA VAL A 379 -20.67 -19.10 -5.16
C VAL A 379 -20.18 -19.94 -6.33
N GLY A 380 -20.34 -21.25 -6.27
CA GLY A 380 -20.26 -22.13 -7.44
C GLY A 380 -21.68 -22.46 -7.88
N LYS A 381 -22.17 -21.86 -8.96
CA LYS A 381 -23.59 -21.94 -9.34
C LYS A 381 -24.02 -23.36 -9.69
N ASN A 382 -23.24 -24.03 -10.53
CA ASN A 382 -23.40 -25.44 -10.88
C ASN A 382 -22.35 -26.35 -10.22
N GLY A 383 -21.30 -25.77 -9.63
CA GLY A 383 -20.29 -26.46 -8.83
C GLY A 383 -20.54 -26.37 -7.32
N SER A 384 -19.46 -26.47 -6.53
CA SER A 384 -19.48 -26.32 -5.08
C SER A 384 -19.23 -24.88 -4.66
N GLY A 385 -19.75 -24.49 -3.50
CA GLY A 385 -19.41 -23.20 -2.91
C GLY A 385 -18.00 -23.21 -2.32
N GLY A 386 -17.33 -22.07 -2.40
CA GLY A 386 -16.03 -21.87 -1.76
C GLY A 386 -16.10 -21.90 -0.24
N SER A 387 -14.97 -22.13 0.43
CA SER A 387 -14.92 -22.04 1.89
C SER A 387 -14.66 -20.61 2.34
N GLY A 388 -15.17 -20.23 3.52
CA GLY A 388 -14.77 -18.96 4.15
C GLY A 388 -13.27 -18.95 4.44
N ILE A 389 -12.83 -19.92 5.25
CA ILE A 389 -11.42 -20.23 5.48
C ILE A 389 -11.17 -21.71 5.18
N TYR A 390 -10.17 -22.02 4.37
CA TYR A 390 -9.68 -23.38 4.13
C TYR A 390 -8.19 -23.49 4.44
N SER A 391 -7.82 -24.35 5.39
CA SER A 391 -6.43 -24.60 5.72
C SER A 391 -6.15 -26.02 6.22
N SER A 392 -4.88 -26.42 6.27
CA SER A 392 -4.49 -27.66 6.96
C SER A 392 -4.67 -27.51 8.48
N VAL A 393 -4.37 -26.32 9.01
CA VAL A 393 -4.53 -25.96 10.42
C VAL A 393 -5.13 -24.55 10.51
N ILE A 394 -6.22 -24.43 11.25
CA ILE A 394 -6.85 -23.16 11.60
C ILE A 394 -6.60 -22.93 13.10
N ASP A 395 -5.75 -21.96 13.42
CA ASP A 395 -5.35 -21.61 14.78
C ASP A 395 -5.96 -20.27 15.19
N LEU A 396 -7.03 -20.33 15.97
CA LEU A 396 -7.78 -19.16 16.44
C LEU A 396 -7.50 -18.95 17.93
N SER A 397 -7.02 -17.76 18.30
CA SER A 397 -6.64 -17.43 19.67
C SER A 397 -6.79 -15.94 19.97
N GLY A 398 -6.50 -15.52 21.21
CA GLY A 398 -6.44 -14.10 21.54
C GLY A 398 -7.78 -13.37 21.38
N SER A 399 -7.73 -12.06 21.14
CA SER A 399 -8.91 -11.17 21.17
C SER A 399 -9.37 -10.78 19.76
N LEU A 400 -9.75 -11.79 18.97
CA LEU A 400 -10.14 -11.63 17.56
C LEU A 400 -11.65 -11.43 17.37
N GLU A 401 -12.06 -10.78 16.28
CA GLU A 401 -13.43 -10.84 15.74
C GLU A 401 -13.39 -11.48 14.34
N LEU A 402 -13.89 -12.71 14.21
CA LEU A 402 -13.90 -13.47 12.95
C LEU A 402 -15.33 -13.78 12.52
N THR A 403 -15.66 -13.47 11.27
CA THR A 403 -16.83 -13.98 10.56
C THR A 403 -16.36 -14.77 9.35
N ALA A 404 -16.53 -16.09 9.39
CA ALA A 404 -16.26 -16.96 8.24
C ALA A 404 -17.60 -17.43 7.63
N LYS A 405 -17.78 -17.18 6.33
CA LYS A 405 -19.00 -17.51 5.60
C LYS A 405 -18.71 -18.47 4.47
N ALA A 406 -19.43 -19.59 4.44
CA ALA A 406 -19.40 -20.53 3.33
C ALA A 406 -20.06 -19.94 2.07
N GLY A 407 -19.48 -20.24 0.92
CA GLY A 407 -20.11 -20.06 -0.38
C GLY A 407 -21.22 -21.09 -0.63
N SER A 408 -22.20 -20.70 -1.43
CA SER A 408 -23.31 -21.57 -1.87
C SER A 408 -22.87 -22.46 -3.04
N PRO A 409 -23.39 -23.69 -3.19
CA PRO A 409 -24.40 -24.35 -2.33
C PRO A 409 -23.83 -25.21 -1.19
N THR A 410 -22.55 -25.58 -1.24
CA THR A 410 -21.99 -26.66 -0.40
C THR A 410 -20.75 -26.28 0.41
N GLY A 411 -20.30 -25.03 0.31
CA GLY A 411 -19.09 -24.55 0.97
C GLY A 411 -19.10 -24.75 2.49
N LYS A 412 -17.95 -24.48 3.11
CA LYS A 412 -17.76 -24.62 4.56
C LYS A 412 -17.25 -23.31 5.13
N ALA A 413 -17.70 -22.95 6.34
CA ALA A 413 -17.26 -21.71 6.94
C ALA A 413 -15.77 -21.80 7.30
N LEU A 414 -15.40 -22.85 8.03
CA LEU A 414 -14.05 -23.12 8.51
C LEU A 414 -13.67 -24.56 8.16
N LEU A 415 -13.01 -24.77 7.03
CA LEU A 415 -12.56 -26.09 6.58
C LEU A 415 -11.13 -26.34 7.02
N GLN A 416 -10.94 -27.26 7.98
CA GLN A 416 -9.63 -27.66 8.47
C GLN A 416 -9.35 -29.11 8.11
N ASN A 417 -8.31 -29.35 7.29
CA ASN A 417 -7.87 -30.69 6.91
C ASN A 417 -9.06 -31.58 6.43
N GLY A 418 -9.87 -31.02 5.53
CA GLY A 418 -11.04 -31.70 4.95
C GLY A 418 -12.27 -31.85 5.87
N ARG A 419 -12.23 -31.31 7.09
CA ARG A 419 -13.36 -31.36 8.04
C ARG A 419 -13.74 -29.97 8.52
N GLU A 420 -15.02 -29.74 8.72
CA GLU A 420 -15.48 -28.47 9.30
C GLU A 420 -15.03 -28.36 10.76
N LEU A 421 -14.45 -27.20 11.13
CA LEU A 421 -13.94 -26.96 12.47
C LEU A 421 -15.09 -26.87 13.46
N ASP A 422 -15.00 -27.64 14.54
CA ASP A 422 -15.91 -27.54 15.67
C ASP A 422 -15.50 -26.36 16.57
N LEU A 423 -16.37 -25.35 16.66
CA LEU A 423 -16.11 -24.13 17.43
C LEU A 423 -15.97 -24.39 18.94
N ASP A 424 -16.45 -25.53 19.45
CA ASP A 424 -16.27 -25.87 20.86
C ASP A 424 -14.79 -26.18 21.19
N THR A 425 -14.01 -26.60 20.19
CA THR A 425 -12.59 -27.00 20.36
C THR A 425 -11.61 -25.84 20.46
N ILE A 426 -12.07 -24.60 20.27
CA ILE A 426 -11.24 -23.39 20.32
C ILE A 426 -11.56 -22.48 21.50
N LYS A 427 -12.61 -22.77 22.28
CA LYS A 427 -13.12 -21.91 23.35
C LYS A 427 -12.07 -21.55 24.40
N ASP A 428 -11.21 -22.49 24.73
CA ASP A 428 -10.13 -22.37 25.71
C ASP A 428 -8.93 -21.54 25.22
N LYS A 429 -8.81 -21.33 23.90
CA LYS A 429 -7.76 -20.51 23.28
C LYS A 429 -8.14 -19.05 23.09
N LEU A 430 -9.44 -18.74 23.17
CA LEU A 430 -9.96 -17.40 22.93
C LEU A 430 -9.79 -16.51 24.16
N GLY A 431 -9.32 -15.29 23.93
CA GLY A 431 -9.16 -14.25 24.94
C GLY A 431 -10.43 -13.42 25.18
N PRO A 432 -10.45 -12.58 26.22
CA PRO A 432 -11.52 -11.64 26.51
C PRO A 432 -12.00 -10.81 25.31
N GLY A 433 -13.32 -10.80 25.07
CA GLY A 433 -13.92 -10.03 23.98
C GLY A 433 -13.83 -10.68 22.60
N ALA A 434 -13.22 -11.86 22.48
CA ALA A 434 -13.16 -12.58 21.21
C ALA A 434 -14.54 -13.04 20.75
N LYS A 435 -14.74 -13.07 19.44
CA LYS A 435 -15.98 -13.52 18.79
C LYS A 435 -15.66 -14.23 17.48
N VAL A 436 -16.12 -15.47 17.35
CA VAL A 436 -16.00 -16.29 16.13
C VAL A 436 -17.39 -16.67 15.66
N THR A 437 -17.72 -16.31 14.44
CA THR A 437 -19.00 -16.61 13.78
C THR A 437 -18.73 -17.44 12.52
N ALA A 438 -19.36 -18.61 12.43
CA ALA A 438 -19.31 -19.49 11.28
C ALA A 438 -20.71 -19.55 10.64
N ILE A 439 -20.82 -19.16 9.38
CA ILE A 439 -22.08 -19.14 8.62
C ILE A 439 -22.00 -20.21 7.53
N ASN A 440 -22.89 -21.18 7.57
CA ASN A 440 -22.94 -22.27 6.57
C ASN A 440 -23.52 -21.78 5.23
N ALA A 441 -23.48 -22.65 4.21
CA ALA A 441 -23.92 -22.30 2.85
C ALA A 441 -25.44 -21.99 2.75
N ASN A 442 -26.24 -22.44 3.72
CA ASN A 442 -27.68 -22.16 3.79
C ASN A 442 -27.98 -20.84 4.53
N GLY A 443 -26.97 -20.20 5.14
CA GLY A 443 -27.11 -18.98 5.93
C GLY A 443 -27.30 -19.19 7.43
N ASP A 444 -27.28 -20.43 7.94
CA ASP A 444 -27.35 -20.68 9.38
C ASP A 444 -26.02 -20.31 10.04
N SER A 445 -26.07 -19.68 11.21
CA SER A 445 -24.89 -19.25 11.94
C SER A 445 -24.67 -20.04 13.23
N LYS A 446 -23.40 -20.34 13.51
CA LYS A 446 -22.90 -20.79 14.82
C LYS A 446 -21.91 -19.75 15.33
N GLN A 447 -21.96 -19.47 16.62
CA GLN A 447 -21.10 -18.47 17.23
C GLN A 447 -20.52 -18.95 18.56
N VAL A 448 -19.26 -18.60 18.80
CA VAL A 448 -18.61 -18.64 20.10
C VAL A 448 -18.09 -17.24 20.42
N SER A 449 -18.30 -16.78 21.64
CA SER A 449 -17.80 -15.49 22.10
C SER A 449 -17.39 -15.54 23.57
N ILE A 450 -16.31 -14.85 23.90
CA ILE A 450 -15.83 -14.68 25.27
C ILE A 450 -16.21 -13.27 25.74
N PRO A 451 -17.05 -13.13 26.78
CA PRO A 451 -17.41 -11.83 27.31
C PRO A 451 -16.16 -11.05 27.75
N ARG A 452 -16.19 -9.72 27.59
CA ARG A 452 -15.20 -8.88 28.26
C ARG A 452 -15.46 -8.95 29.78
N PRO A 453 -14.42 -9.02 30.62
CA PRO A 453 -14.55 -8.87 32.06
C PRO A 453 -15.41 -7.65 32.36
N VAL A 454 -16.48 -7.86 33.11
CA VAL A 454 -17.33 -6.77 33.57
C VAL A 454 -16.51 -5.96 34.55
N GLU A 455 -16.29 -4.68 34.25
CA GLU A 455 -15.62 -3.76 35.16
C GLU A 455 -16.42 -3.73 36.47
N PRO A 456 -15.81 -3.96 37.65
CA PRO A 456 -16.58 -4.08 38.89
C PRO A 456 -17.30 -2.75 39.17
N GLU A 457 -18.61 -2.83 39.42
CA GLU A 457 -19.43 -1.69 39.83
C GLU A 457 -18.75 -1.00 41.02
N LYS A 458 -18.41 0.29 40.88
CA LYS A 458 -17.89 1.10 41.98
C LYS A 458 -18.89 1.05 43.15
N PRO A 459 -18.45 0.85 44.40
CA PRO A 459 -19.35 0.76 45.54
C PRO A 459 -20.19 2.04 45.69
N VAL A 460 -21.50 1.86 45.81
CA VAL A 460 -22.48 2.93 46.03
C VAL A 460 -22.22 3.58 47.39
N ILE A 461 -21.74 4.82 47.39
CA ILE A 461 -21.73 5.68 48.57
C ILE A 461 -23.14 6.28 48.73
N PRO A 462 -23.79 6.23 49.90
CA PRO A 462 -25.12 6.81 50.09
C PRO A 462 -25.03 8.34 50.06
N GLU A 463 -25.80 8.99 49.18
CA GLU A 463 -26.02 10.45 49.21
C GLU A 463 -27.12 10.82 50.22
N GLU A 464 -26.87 11.88 50.98
CA GLU A 464 -27.85 12.56 51.85
C GLU A 464 -28.75 13.54 51.06
N PRO A 465 -29.96 13.90 51.58
CA PRO A 465 -31.05 14.35 50.73
C PRO A 465 -31.12 15.87 50.49
N SER A 466 -31.29 16.20 49.19
CA SER A 466 -32.18 17.21 48.56
C SER A 466 -32.29 18.65 49.11
N SER A 467 -32.19 19.64 48.21
CA SER A 467 -33.32 20.57 47.92
C SER A 467 -33.11 21.40 46.64
N SER A 468 -34.24 21.76 46.04
CA SER A 468 -34.58 22.29 44.71
C SER A 468 -34.29 23.77 44.43
N SER A 469 -34.09 24.16 43.16
CA SER A 469 -34.88 25.22 42.48
C SER A 469 -34.54 25.39 40.98
N ASP A 470 -35.57 25.77 40.21
CA ASP A 470 -35.71 25.82 38.76
C ASP A 470 -34.81 26.78 37.96
N GLY A 471 -34.57 26.47 36.68
CA GLY A 471 -34.38 27.49 35.64
C GLY A 471 -33.46 27.14 34.45
N GLY A 472 -34.05 26.98 33.26
CA GLY A 472 -33.58 27.63 32.02
C GLY A 472 -32.39 27.05 31.23
N SER A 473 -32.71 26.46 30.06
CA SER A 473 -32.04 26.57 28.75
C SER A 473 -30.51 26.42 28.58
N SER A 474 -30.16 25.49 27.68
CA SER A 474 -28.99 25.47 26.78
C SER A 474 -27.59 25.17 27.35
N ALA A 475 -26.93 24.24 26.64
CA ALA A 475 -25.48 23.97 26.58
C ALA A 475 -24.90 22.96 27.61
N PRO A 476 -23.83 22.25 27.21
CA PRO A 476 -23.34 21.01 27.82
C PRO A 476 -22.43 21.27 29.02
N SER A 477 -22.04 20.17 29.67
CA SER A 477 -20.78 19.96 30.44
C SER A 477 -20.97 19.62 31.93
N ALA A 478 -20.33 18.50 32.32
CA ALA A 478 -19.50 18.49 33.51
C ALA A 478 -18.21 17.70 33.18
N PRO A 479 -17.05 18.38 33.08
CA PRO A 479 -15.73 17.78 33.03
C PRO A 479 -15.14 17.64 34.44
N ALA A 480 -14.01 16.91 34.49
CA ALA A 480 -12.96 16.90 35.52
C ALA A 480 -12.86 15.63 36.39
N SER A 481 -11.92 14.77 36.01
CA SER A 481 -10.78 14.54 36.90
C SER A 481 -9.54 15.08 36.20
N SER A 482 -9.23 16.37 36.40
CA SER A 482 -7.88 16.83 36.09
C SER A 482 -6.95 16.19 37.11
N LEU A 483 -6.28 15.11 36.73
CA LEU A 483 -5.18 14.54 37.52
C LEU A 483 -4.14 15.64 37.75
N PRO A 484 -3.84 16.05 38.99
CA PRO A 484 -2.84 17.06 39.27
C PRO A 484 -1.49 16.66 38.65
N GLY A 485 -0.95 17.52 37.77
CA GLY A 485 0.30 17.25 37.05
C GLY A 485 0.16 16.47 35.74
N LEU A 486 -1.07 16.17 35.27
CA LEU A 486 -1.36 15.73 33.90
C LEU A 486 -2.07 16.84 33.12
N THR A 487 -1.45 17.30 32.04
CA THR A 487 -2.02 18.31 31.14
C THR A 487 -1.96 17.85 29.69
N VAL A 488 -2.88 18.37 28.88
CA VAL A 488 -2.85 18.17 27.43
C VAL A 488 -2.77 19.54 26.77
N THR A 489 -1.86 19.69 25.82
CA THR A 489 -1.67 20.93 25.07
C THR A 489 -1.90 20.73 23.57
N ASP A 490 -2.34 21.77 22.87
CA ASP A 490 -2.38 21.80 21.40
C ASP A 490 -1.00 22.08 20.78
N LYS A 491 -0.97 22.28 19.45
CA LYS A 491 0.26 22.59 18.69
C LYS A 491 0.92 23.91 19.10
N ASP A 492 0.15 24.85 19.66
CA ASP A 492 0.60 26.17 20.08
C ASP A 492 0.97 26.19 21.58
N GLY A 493 0.92 25.02 22.24
CA GLY A 493 1.22 24.86 23.66
C GLY A 493 0.08 25.30 24.59
N GLN A 494 -1.10 25.63 24.06
CA GLN A 494 -2.24 26.00 24.90
C GLN A 494 -2.90 24.76 25.50
N ARG A 495 -3.27 24.86 26.78
CA ARG A 495 -3.96 23.77 27.48
C ARG A 495 -5.35 23.55 26.86
N ILE A 496 -5.62 22.31 26.50
CA ILE A 496 -6.91 21.89 25.92
C ILE A 496 -7.59 20.85 26.81
N SER A 497 -8.91 20.75 26.66
CA SER A 497 -9.71 19.75 27.36
C SER A 497 -9.44 18.35 26.82
N TYR A 498 -9.49 17.36 27.71
CA TYR A 498 -9.38 15.94 27.40
C TYR A 498 -10.41 15.15 28.22
N THR A 499 -10.67 13.91 27.81
CA THR A 499 -11.38 12.93 28.64
C THR A 499 -10.38 11.88 29.10
N SER A 500 -10.55 11.37 30.32
CA SER A 500 -9.72 10.28 30.84
C SER A 500 -10.58 9.17 31.41
N THR A 501 -10.25 7.93 31.08
CA THR A 501 -10.91 6.73 31.58
C THR A 501 -9.85 5.77 32.08
N GLN A 502 -9.98 5.32 33.32
CA GLN A 502 -9.18 4.21 33.84
C GLN A 502 -9.94 2.91 33.61
N SER A 503 -9.29 1.91 33.02
CA SER A 503 -9.81 0.55 32.95
C SER A 503 -8.73 -0.45 33.36
N GLY A 504 -8.98 -1.17 34.46
CA GLY A 504 -7.96 -1.97 35.14
C GLY A 504 -6.73 -1.13 35.50
N ASN A 505 -5.56 -1.59 35.04
CA ASN A 505 -4.26 -0.96 35.33
C ASN A 505 -3.84 0.03 34.21
N THR A 506 -4.77 0.41 33.33
CA THR A 506 -4.50 1.34 32.21
C THR A 506 -5.30 2.63 32.36
N LEU A 507 -4.61 3.77 32.27
CA LEU A 507 -5.20 5.10 32.20
C LEU A 507 -5.22 5.59 30.74
N THR A 508 -6.40 5.72 30.15
CA THR A 508 -6.56 6.22 28.78
C THR A 508 -6.95 7.70 28.79
N VAL A 509 -6.20 8.54 28.05
CA VAL A 509 -6.45 9.97 27.86
C VAL A 509 -6.79 10.22 26.39
N CYS A 510 -8.02 10.65 26.11
CA CYS A 510 -8.52 10.88 24.76
C CYS A 510 -8.73 12.38 24.47
N VAL A 511 -8.40 12.76 23.24
CA VAL A 511 -8.50 14.14 22.76
C VAL A 511 -9.07 14.15 21.34
N GLY A 512 -10.16 14.90 21.13
CA GLY A 512 -10.78 15.09 19.81
C GLY A 512 -10.01 16.05 18.88
N ARG A 513 -8.69 15.89 18.77
CA ARG A 513 -7.80 16.69 17.92
C ARG A 513 -6.91 15.77 17.09
N PHE A 514 -6.42 16.25 15.95
CA PHE A 514 -5.44 15.55 15.11
C PHE A 514 -3.99 15.66 15.64
N THR A 515 -3.69 16.74 16.36
CA THR A 515 -2.38 17.02 16.95
C THR A 515 -2.57 17.49 18.38
N ALA A 516 -1.92 16.84 19.33
CA ALA A 516 -1.95 17.19 20.74
C ALA A 516 -0.73 16.59 21.46
N SER A 517 -0.37 17.15 22.61
CA SER A 517 0.68 16.62 23.47
C SER A 517 0.15 16.33 24.86
N LEU A 518 0.37 15.11 25.34
CA LEU A 518 0.20 14.74 26.74
C LEU A 518 1.47 15.11 27.51
N ARG A 519 1.30 15.80 28.62
CA ARG A 519 2.37 16.23 29.52
C ARG A 519 2.08 15.69 30.91
N ILE A 520 3.03 14.96 31.48
CA ILE A 520 2.87 14.37 32.80
C ILE A 520 4.16 14.43 33.62
N SER A 521 4.05 14.90 34.86
CA SER A 521 5.19 14.93 35.79
C SER A 521 5.55 13.54 36.30
N LEU A 522 6.83 13.27 36.57
CA LEU A 522 7.24 12.01 37.18
C LEU A 522 6.65 11.80 38.59
N SER A 523 6.39 12.87 39.36
CA SER A 523 5.63 12.77 40.62
C SER A 523 4.22 12.22 40.41
N THR A 524 3.53 12.67 39.35
CA THR A 524 2.20 12.16 38.99
C THR A 524 2.29 10.70 38.52
N LEU A 525 3.32 10.33 37.75
CA LEU A 525 3.55 8.93 37.37
C LEU A 525 3.76 8.02 38.58
N ARG A 526 4.51 8.45 39.60
CA ARG A 526 4.68 7.68 40.86
C ARG A 526 3.38 7.51 41.62
N GLN A 527 2.55 8.56 41.64
CA GLN A 527 1.23 8.49 42.26
C GLN A 527 0.32 7.51 41.50
N LEU A 528 0.26 7.61 40.16
CA LEU A 528 -0.51 6.69 39.33
C LEU A 528 -0.07 5.24 39.54
N ARG A 529 1.24 4.98 39.65
CA ARG A 529 1.76 3.65 39.97
C ARG A 529 1.31 3.17 41.36
N ALA A 530 1.36 4.04 42.37
CA ALA A 530 0.88 3.70 43.72
C ALA A 530 -0.64 3.43 43.76
N GLU A 531 -1.39 4.02 42.82
CA GLU A 531 -2.82 3.79 42.59
C GLU A 531 -3.11 2.55 41.71
N GLY A 532 -2.07 1.81 41.30
CA GLY A 532 -2.18 0.56 40.54
C GLY A 532 -2.23 0.74 39.02
N ILE A 533 -1.93 1.93 38.49
CA ILE A 533 -1.79 2.17 37.05
C ILE A 533 -0.39 1.73 36.59
N GLU A 534 -0.37 0.79 35.65
CA GLU A 534 0.85 0.28 35.02
C GLU A 534 1.09 0.90 33.65
N THR A 535 0.04 1.35 32.95
CA THR A 535 0.16 1.89 31.59
C THR A 535 -0.69 3.14 31.37
N ILE A 536 -0.22 4.03 30.51
CA ILE A 536 -0.95 5.23 30.06
C ILE A 536 -1.11 5.16 28.56
N THR A 537 -2.35 5.23 28.08
CA THR A 537 -2.68 5.33 26.66
C THR A 537 -3.09 6.76 26.33
N PHE A 538 -2.39 7.42 25.42
CA PHE A 538 -2.79 8.71 24.88
C PHE A 538 -3.39 8.52 23.49
N GLN A 539 -4.57 9.09 23.24
CA GLN A 539 -5.31 8.91 22.00
C GLN A 539 -5.77 10.26 21.42
N THR A 540 -5.33 10.52 20.20
CA THR A 540 -5.86 11.56 19.30
C THR A 540 -6.75 10.91 18.24
N ILE A 541 -7.38 11.70 17.36
CA ILE A 541 -8.29 11.16 16.32
C ILE A 541 -7.61 10.11 15.43
N LEU A 542 -6.30 10.26 15.16
CA LEU A 542 -5.57 9.47 14.18
C LEU A 542 -4.39 8.66 14.78
N CYS A 543 -4.11 8.79 16.07
CA CYS A 543 -2.95 8.13 16.69
C CYS A 543 -3.28 7.71 18.12
N SER A 544 -2.82 6.52 18.50
CA SER A 544 -2.95 5.96 19.85
C SER A 544 -1.61 5.37 20.26
N THR A 545 -1.05 5.85 21.37
CA THR A 545 0.24 5.36 21.89
C THR A 545 0.05 4.95 23.34
N THR A 546 0.54 3.76 23.69
CA THR A 546 0.51 3.24 25.07
C THR A 546 1.92 3.13 25.61
N LEU A 547 2.15 3.66 26.81
CA LEU A 547 3.44 3.70 27.47
C LEU A 547 3.35 3.05 28.85
N SER A 548 4.41 2.34 29.24
CA SER A 548 4.55 1.81 30.61
C SER A 548 4.94 2.92 31.58
N VAL A 549 4.25 2.96 32.72
CA VAL A 549 4.56 3.91 33.81
C VAL A 549 5.95 3.65 34.38
N ASP A 550 6.34 2.39 34.52
CA ASP A 550 7.67 2.04 35.04
C ASP A 550 8.79 2.39 34.07
N GLU A 551 8.58 2.25 32.76
CA GLU A 551 9.55 2.68 31.75
C GLU A 551 9.70 4.21 31.76
N LEU A 552 8.59 4.95 31.84
CA LEU A 552 8.62 6.41 31.94
C LEU A 552 9.35 6.89 33.20
N LEU A 553 9.17 6.22 34.34
CA LEU A 553 9.86 6.52 35.58
C LEU A 553 11.36 6.18 35.53
N ALA A 554 11.76 5.20 34.72
CA ALA A 554 13.17 4.80 34.57
C ALA A 554 13.97 5.76 33.66
N MET A 555 13.29 6.58 32.84
CA MET A 555 13.92 7.45 31.85
C MET A 555 14.27 8.87 32.35
N GLY A 556 13.81 9.29 33.53
CA GLY A 556 13.92 10.69 34.00
C GLY A 556 14.40 10.89 35.44
N GLY A 557 14.89 12.10 35.75
CA GLY A 557 15.26 12.54 37.10
C GLY A 557 14.05 12.91 37.98
N GLU A 558 14.27 13.26 39.25
CA GLU A 558 13.19 13.45 40.24
C GLU A 558 12.16 14.54 39.85
N ASP A 559 12.59 15.54 39.07
CA ASP A 559 11.81 16.70 38.61
C ASP A 559 11.47 16.70 37.10
N ALA A 560 11.70 15.59 36.39
CA ALA A 560 11.50 15.53 34.94
C ALA A 560 10.02 15.50 34.52
N GLU A 561 9.74 15.98 33.30
CA GLU A 561 8.43 15.91 32.63
C GLU A 561 8.50 14.95 31.44
N ALA A 562 7.52 14.05 31.34
CA ALA A 562 7.31 13.24 30.15
C ALA A 562 6.30 13.92 29.22
N VAL A 563 6.71 14.15 27.98
CA VAL A 563 5.89 14.78 26.93
C VAL A 563 5.74 13.81 25.77
N LEU A 564 4.53 13.31 25.57
CA LEU A 564 4.15 12.50 24.42
C LEU A 564 3.35 13.35 23.44
N THR A 565 3.91 13.61 22.26
CA THR A 565 3.30 14.42 21.21
C THR A 565 2.83 13.54 20.07
N HIS A 566 1.55 13.65 19.72
CA HIS A 566 0.98 13.10 18.50
C HIS A 566 0.87 14.20 17.44
N ARG A 567 1.34 13.92 16.22
CA ARG A 567 1.17 14.78 15.03
C ARG A 567 0.56 13.92 13.92
N LEU A 568 -0.74 14.06 13.69
CA LEU A 568 -1.49 13.18 12.79
C LEU A 568 -1.35 11.72 13.26
N THR A 569 -0.64 10.89 12.49
CA THR A 569 -0.37 9.47 12.80
C THR A 569 0.94 9.25 13.54
N ASP A 570 1.85 10.25 13.55
CA ASP A 570 3.16 10.14 14.17
C ASP A 570 3.09 10.38 15.68
N SER A 571 3.91 9.66 16.44
CA SER A 571 4.11 9.88 17.87
C SER A 571 5.58 10.10 18.21
N SER A 572 5.84 10.97 19.19
CA SER A 572 7.18 11.24 19.70
C SER A 572 7.13 11.43 21.21
N LEU A 573 8.05 10.79 21.93
CA LEU A 573 8.16 10.87 23.38
C LEU A 573 9.46 11.58 23.73
N THR A 574 9.38 12.59 24.59
CA THR A 574 10.53 13.24 25.22
C THR A 574 10.38 13.12 26.73
N VAL A 575 11.42 12.68 27.42
CA VAL A 575 11.50 12.72 28.90
C VAL A 575 12.70 13.59 29.24
N GLY A 576 12.47 14.70 29.96
CA GLY A 576 13.48 15.73 30.20
C GLY A 576 13.38 16.37 31.56
#